data_AF-A0A9W8Q350-F1
#
_entry.id   AF-A0A9W8Q350-F1
#
_cell.length_a   1.000
_cell.length_b   1.000
_cell.length_c   1.000
_cell.angle_alpha   90.00
_cell.angle_beta   90.00
_cell.angle_gamma   90.00
#
_symmetry.space_group_name_H-M   'P 1'
#
loop_
_entity.id
_entity.type
_entity.pdbx_description
1 polymer ?
#
loop_
_entity_poly.entity_id
_entity_poly.type
_entity_poly.pdbx_seq_one_letter_code
_entity_poly.pdbx_strand_id
1 'polypeptide(L)'
;MESLNERDGYDPAAKVRLFLDALAVLNERPLDEESIVARLCSLLLVVFRDIIQKLTDSKLHTDGKAPVSISLQRSLDRLRLWSDGYRICAGDQDVNFIKSRRLRRTTIEVLVSISDTLLERLEPLTSSKKTQISNTAEESVQKLKDVLEAVRSDLDQDASSSDGSSYYGSDSLEEITKDLETDTLSLMGLDALFQNSDEISKSRKFFGFETLQSVL
;
A
#
# COMPACT_ATOMS: atom_id res chain seq x y z
N MET A 1 53.17 -1.76 39.75
CA MET A 1 51.77 -1.33 39.98
C MET A 1 51.46 -0.32 38.90
N GLU A 2 50.86 -0.76 37.80
CA GLU A 2 50.45 0.09 36.69
C GLU A 2 49.04 0.58 36.96
N SER A 3 48.87 1.90 37.09
CA SER A 3 47.59 2.56 37.27
C SER A 3 47.06 3.03 35.91
N LEU A 4 46.17 2.24 35.31
CA LEU A 4 45.34 2.69 34.20
C LEU A 4 44.12 3.40 34.80
N ASN A 5 44.10 4.72 34.70
CA ASN A 5 42.91 5.52 34.99
C ASN A 5 42.65 6.40 33.77
N GLU A 6 42.19 5.75 32.69
CA GLU A 6 41.62 6.44 31.53
C GLU A 6 40.28 7.06 31.96
N ARG A 7 40.31 8.38 32.18
CA ARG A 7 39.10 9.19 32.25
C ARG A 7 38.51 9.25 30.85
N ASP A 8 37.56 8.37 30.58
CA ASP A 8 36.70 8.48 29.41
C ASP A 8 35.86 9.76 29.58
N GLY A 9 36.26 10.81 28.86
CA GLY A 9 35.64 12.11 28.91
C GLY A 9 34.26 12.04 28.27
N TYR A 10 33.22 12.01 29.10
CA TYR A 10 31.84 12.14 28.67
C TYR A 10 31.64 13.51 28.01
N ASP A 11 31.74 13.57 26.67
CA ASP A 11 31.41 14.75 25.87
C ASP A 11 29.95 14.65 25.36
N PRO A 12 28.99 15.32 26.02
CA PRO A 12 27.60 15.32 25.57
C PRO A 12 27.44 15.96 24.18
N ALA A 13 28.32 16.89 23.79
CA ALA A 13 28.27 17.51 22.47
C ALA A 13 28.66 16.52 21.37
N ALA A 14 29.57 15.58 21.64
CA ALA A 14 29.87 14.48 20.72
C ALA A 14 28.66 13.57 20.50
N LYS A 15 27.92 13.22 21.56
CA LYS A 15 26.69 12.40 21.43
C LYS A 15 25.57 13.11 20.69
N VAL A 16 25.39 14.41 20.92
CA VAL A 16 24.40 15.22 20.19
C VAL A 16 24.74 15.30 18.71
N ARG A 17 26.02 15.51 18.36
CA ARG A 17 26.48 15.48 16.97
C ARG A 17 26.26 14.12 16.32
N LEU A 18 26.60 13.04 17.02
CA LEU A 18 26.42 11.67 16.53
C LEU A 18 24.93 11.33 16.33
N PHE A 19 24.05 11.87 17.18
CA PHE A 19 22.60 11.74 17.02
C PHE A 19 22.07 12.58 15.84
N LEU A 20 22.55 13.81 15.66
CA LEU A 20 22.18 14.66 14.52
C LEU A 20 22.70 14.10 13.19
N ASP A 21 23.90 13.53 13.16
CA ASP A 21 24.47 12.84 12.00
C ASP A 21 23.69 11.56 11.70
N ALA A 22 23.32 10.78 12.72
CA ALA A 22 22.44 9.62 12.54
C ALA A 22 21.06 10.02 12.00
N LEU A 23 20.50 11.15 12.46
CA LEU A 23 19.26 11.70 11.93
C LEU A 23 19.43 12.21 10.49
N ALA A 24 20.58 12.79 10.12
CA ALA A 24 20.87 13.23 8.76
C ALA A 24 20.99 12.04 7.80
N VAL A 25 21.64 10.95 8.23
CA VAL A 25 21.70 9.68 7.48
C VAL A 25 20.32 9.02 7.34
N LEU A 26 19.46 9.13 8.36
CA LEU A 26 18.05 8.69 8.25
C LEU A 26 17.20 9.60 7.35
N ASN A 27 17.61 10.85 7.17
CA ASN A 27 16.92 11.82 6.32
C ASN A 27 17.41 11.77 4.86
N GLU A 28 18.63 11.27 4.64
CA GLU A 28 19.10 10.75 3.34
C GLU A 28 18.46 9.39 3.09
N ARG A 29 17.15 9.41 2.82
CA ARG A 29 16.46 8.25 2.24
C ARG A 29 17.13 7.93 0.90
N PRO A 30 17.62 6.70 0.68
CA PRO A 30 17.94 6.28 -0.67
C PRO A 30 16.65 6.44 -1.50
N LEU A 31 16.75 7.21 -2.57
CA LEU A 31 15.65 7.59 -3.47
C LEU A 31 15.07 6.40 -4.28
N ASP A 32 15.43 5.16 -3.94
CA ASP A 32 15.03 3.94 -4.65
C ASP A 32 14.06 3.04 -3.88
N GLU A 33 13.73 3.35 -2.62
CA GLU A 33 12.60 2.70 -1.94
C GLU A 33 11.32 3.50 -2.16
N GLU A 34 10.80 3.48 -3.40
CA GLU A 34 9.39 3.81 -3.62
C GLU A 34 8.57 3.04 -2.58
N SER A 35 7.76 3.77 -1.81
CA SER A 35 6.93 3.17 -0.77
C SER A 35 6.16 1.99 -1.30
N ILE A 36 6.30 0.87 -0.61
CA ILE A 36 5.70 -0.40 -1.03
C ILE A 36 4.19 -0.27 -1.19
N VAL A 37 3.54 0.58 -0.39
CA VAL A 37 2.11 0.88 -0.48
C VAL A 37 1.79 1.71 -1.73
N ALA A 38 2.59 2.74 -2.00
CA ALA A 38 2.42 3.58 -3.19
C ALA A 38 2.61 2.78 -4.49
N ARG A 39 3.64 1.92 -4.52
CA ARG A 39 3.95 1.05 -5.66
C ARG A 39 2.90 -0.03 -5.86
N LEU A 40 2.47 -0.69 -4.77
CA LEU A 40 1.37 -1.66 -4.79
C LEU A 40 0.09 -1.04 -5.34
N CYS A 41 -0.33 0.11 -4.80
CA CYS A 41 -1.55 0.79 -5.23
C CYS A 41 -1.49 1.22 -6.71
N SER A 42 -0.34 1.74 -7.15
CA SER A 42 -0.14 2.17 -8.54
C SER A 42 -0.25 1.02 -9.53
N LEU A 43 0.44 -0.10 -9.25
CA LEU A 43 0.36 -1.30 -10.09
C LEU A 43 -1.04 -1.91 -10.07
N LEU A 44 -1.70 -1.91 -8.91
CA LEU A 44 -3.05 -2.42 -8.74
C LEU A 44 -4.05 -1.65 -9.62
N LEU A 45 -3.98 -0.32 -9.65
CA LEU A 45 -4.84 0.52 -10.50
C LEU A 45 -4.64 0.24 -11.99
N VAL A 46 -3.40 0.02 -12.41
CA VAL A 46 -3.07 -0.33 -13.81
C VAL A 46 -3.66 -1.70 -14.16
N VAL A 47 -3.36 -2.73 -13.37
CA VAL A 47 -3.81 -4.11 -13.61
C VAL A 47 -5.34 -4.20 -13.58
N PHE A 48 -5.99 -3.55 -12.62
CA PHE A 48 -7.46 -3.57 -12.52
C PHE A 48 -8.11 -2.97 -13.78
N ARG A 49 -7.61 -1.82 -14.25
CA ARG A 49 -8.09 -1.20 -15.49
C ARG A 49 -7.93 -2.13 -16.68
N ASP A 50 -6.75 -2.72 -16.83
CA ASP A 50 -6.44 -3.61 -17.96
C ASP A 50 -7.35 -4.84 -17.96
N ILE A 51 -7.62 -5.43 -16.80
CA ILE A 51 -8.55 -6.56 -16.68
C ILE A 51 -9.98 -6.16 -17.07
N ILE A 52 -10.48 -5.00 -16.61
CA ILE A 52 -11.81 -4.51 -17.00
C ILE A 52 -11.90 -4.29 -18.52
N GLN A 53 -10.85 -3.71 -19.11
CA GLN A 53 -10.78 -3.47 -20.56
C GLN A 53 -10.83 -4.80 -21.33
N LYS A 54 -10.00 -5.78 -20.95
CA LYS A 54 -10.00 -7.13 -21.55
C LYS A 54 -11.35 -7.83 -21.42
N LEU A 55 -12.01 -7.71 -20.25
CA LEU A 55 -13.34 -8.28 -20.05
C LEU A 55 -14.39 -7.64 -20.93
N THR A 56 -14.29 -6.34 -21.19
CA THR A 56 -15.22 -5.58 -22.04
C THR A 56 -15.01 -5.95 -23.51
N ASP A 57 -13.75 -5.95 -23.96
CA ASP A 57 -13.37 -6.26 -25.34
C ASP A 57 -13.68 -7.71 -25.71
N SER A 58 -13.45 -8.65 -24.79
CA SER A 58 -13.78 -10.07 -24.99
C SER A 58 -15.29 -10.33 -25.05
N LYS A 59 -16.13 -9.43 -24.53
CA LYS A 59 -17.57 -9.64 -24.34
C LYS A 59 -18.45 -8.76 -25.22
N LEU A 60 -17.89 -8.15 -26.27
CA LEU A 60 -18.56 -7.30 -27.26
C LEU A 60 -19.80 -7.93 -27.96
N HIS A 61 -20.18 -9.17 -27.64
CA HIS A 61 -21.28 -9.92 -28.24
C HIS A 61 -22.36 -10.44 -27.28
N THR A 62 -22.38 -10.08 -25.98
CA THR A 62 -23.43 -10.59 -25.07
C THR A 62 -24.11 -9.51 -24.23
N ASP A 63 -25.35 -9.21 -24.60
CA ASP A 63 -26.31 -8.23 -24.05
C ASP A 63 -26.68 -8.43 -22.56
N GLY A 64 -26.24 -9.53 -21.93
CA GLY A 64 -26.65 -9.93 -20.58
C GLY A 64 -25.75 -9.52 -19.40
N LYS A 65 -24.59 -8.89 -19.63
CA LYS A 65 -23.55 -8.67 -18.56
C LYS A 65 -23.17 -7.20 -18.29
N ALA A 66 -23.91 -6.25 -18.83
CA ALA A 66 -23.77 -4.81 -18.52
C ALA A 66 -23.70 -4.49 -17.01
N PRO A 67 -24.54 -5.06 -16.11
CA PRO A 67 -24.52 -4.70 -14.69
C PRO A 67 -23.20 -5.06 -13.98
N VAL A 68 -22.56 -6.15 -14.39
CA VAL A 68 -21.28 -6.59 -13.80
C VAL A 68 -20.14 -5.66 -14.20
N SER A 69 -20.05 -5.28 -15.47
CA SER A 69 -19.03 -4.34 -15.95
C SER A 69 -19.14 -2.99 -15.23
N ILE A 70 -20.37 -2.50 -15.04
CA ILE A 70 -20.65 -1.29 -14.26
C ILE A 70 -20.19 -1.44 -12.81
N SER A 71 -20.43 -2.60 -12.18
CA SER A 71 -20.00 -2.85 -10.80
C SER A 71 -18.48 -2.85 -10.66
N LEU A 72 -17.77 -3.54 -11.56
CA LEU A 72 -16.30 -3.54 -11.59
C LEU A 72 -15.74 -2.13 -11.79
N GLN A 73 -16.32 -1.36 -12.72
CA GLN A 73 -15.91 0.02 -12.96
C GLN A 73 -16.10 0.88 -11.72
N ARG A 74 -17.22 0.74 -11.01
CA ARG A 74 -17.45 1.47 -9.74
C ARG A 74 -16.42 1.11 -8.68
N SER A 75 -16.03 -0.16 -8.56
CA SER A 75 -14.98 -0.57 -7.61
C SER A 75 -13.61 0.04 -7.99
N LEU A 76 -13.26 0.05 -9.28
CA LEU A 76 -12.06 0.76 -9.76
C LEU A 76 -12.13 2.27 -9.45
N ASP A 77 -13.27 2.91 -9.71
CA ASP A 77 -13.45 4.34 -9.46
C ASP A 77 -13.34 4.68 -7.97
N ARG A 78 -13.86 3.82 -7.07
CA ARG A 78 -13.69 3.97 -5.62
C ARG A 78 -12.22 3.84 -5.19
N LEU A 79 -11.52 2.82 -5.67
CA LEU A 79 -10.09 2.64 -5.38
C LEU A 79 -9.28 3.86 -5.84
N ARG A 80 -9.59 4.37 -7.03
CA ARG A 80 -8.95 5.57 -7.59
C ARG A 80 -9.28 6.81 -6.75
N LEU A 81 -10.55 7.03 -6.42
CA LEU A 81 -10.97 8.17 -5.62
C LEU A 81 -10.29 8.18 -4.24
N TRP A 82 -10.22 7.01 -3.60
CA TRP A 82 -9.49 6.83 -2.34
C TRP A 82 -7.99 7.16 -2.50
N SER A 83 -7.34 6.58 -3.51
CA SER A 83 -5.91 6.80 -3.77
C SER A 83 -5.60 8.25 -4.07
N ASP A 84 -6.40 8.90 -4.93
CA ASP A 84 -6.23 10.31 -5.32
C ASP A 84 -6.51 11.24 -4.12
N GLY A 85 -7.53 10.92 -3.31
CA GLY A 85 -7.89 11.70 -2.12
C GLY A 85 -6.79 11.74 -1.06
N TYR A 86 -6.12 10.62 -0.83
CA TYR A 86 -5.00 10.52 0.12
C TYR A 86 -3.63 10.68 -0.52
N ARG A 87 -3.57 10.81 -1.86
CA ARG A 87 -2.34 10.89 -2.66
C ARG A 87 -1.41 9.69 -2.40
N ILE A 88 -2.00 8.49 -2.30
CA ILE A 88 -1.29 7.23 -1.96
C ILE A 88 -0.22 6.92 -2.99
N CYS A 89 -0.56 6.95 -4.28
CA CYS A 89 0.39 6.69 -5.37
C CYS A 89 1.54 7.71 -5.43
N ALA A 90 1.38 8.90 -4.86
CA ALA A 90 2.43 9.92 -4.79
C ALA A 90 3.38 9.74 -3.58
N GLY A 91 3.05 8.84 -2.65
CA GLY A 91 3.83 8.60 -1.44
C GLY A 91 3.57 9.59 -0.30
N ASP A 92 2.56 10.47 -0.42
CA ASP A 92 2.27 11.50 0.60
C ASP A 92 1.95 10.89 1.98
N GLN A 93 1.47 9.65 2.01
CA GLN A 93 1.13 8.92 3.24
C GLN A 93 2.26 8.05 3.79
N ASP A 94 3.43 7.99 3.15
CA ASP A 94 4.51 7.08 3.53
C ASP A 94 5.00 7.32 4.95
N VAL A 95 5.12 8.60 5.32
CA VAL A 95 5.47 8.99 6.69
C VAL A 95 4.41 8.54 7.69
N ASN A 96 3.13 8.60 7.32
CA ASN A 96 2.02 8.15 8.17
C ASN A 96 2.01 6.62 8.29
N PHE A 97 2.33 5.88 7.23
CA PHE A 97 2.50 4.43 7.25
C PHE A 97 3.70 3.98 8.09
N ILE A 98 4.82 4.70 8.03
CA ILE A 98 5.99 4.45 8.91
C ILE A 98 5.62 4.71 10.37
N LYS A 99 4.88 5.79 10.65
CA LYS A 99 4.48 6.17 12.02
C LYS A 99 3.41 5.26 12.63
N SER A 100 2.51 4.73 11.81
CA SER A 100 1.33 3.99 12.25
C SER A 100 1.29 2.61 11.61
N ARG A 101 1.89 1.64 12.30
CA ARG A 101 1.88 0.23 11.88
C ARG A 101 0.45 -0.30 11.68
N ARG A 102 -0.51 0.13 12.50
CA ARG A 102 -1.93 -0.25 12.34
C ARG A 102 -2.48 0.26 11.01
N LEU A 103 -2.29 1.54 10.69
CA LEU A 103 -2.77 2.12 9.44
C LEU A 103 -2.11 1.44 8.23
N ARG A 104 -0.78 1.25 8.27
CA ARG A 104 -0.02 0.56 7.22
C ARG A 104 -0.56 -0.85 7.01
N ARG A 105 -0.64 -1.65 8.07
CA ARG A 105 -1.07 -3.05 8.00
C ARG A 105 -2.49 -3.18 7.45
N THR A 106 -3.46 -2.46 8.03
CA THR A 106 -4.85 -2.52 7.55
C THR A 106 -4.98 -2.08 6.10
N THR A 107 -4.24 -1.05 5.68
CA THR A 107 -4.23 -0.61 4.28
C THR A 107 -3.65 -1.68 3.36
N ILE A 108 -2.51 -2.26 3.73
CA ILE A 108 -1.85 -3.30 2.95
C ILE A 108 -2.74 -4.54 2.85
N GLU A 109 -3.32 -5.02 3.95
CA GLU A 109 -4.19 -6.20 3.97
C GLU A 109 -5.36 -6.07 2.98
N VAL A 110 -5.99 -4.90 2.93
CA VAL A 110 -7.08 -4.65 1.97
C VAL A 110 -6.55 -4.57 0.53
N LEU A 111 -5.41 -3.92 0.28
CA LEU A 111 -4.80 -3.87 -1.05
C LEU A 111 -4.37 -5.25 -1.55
N VAL A 112 -3.86 -6.11 -0.67
CA VAL A 112 -3.53 -7.51 -0.98
C VAL A 112 -4.80 -8.29 -1.33
N SER A 113 -5.88 -8.16 -0.53
CA SER A 113 -7.18 -8.82 -0.83
C SER A 113 -7.73 -8.44 -2.20
N ILE A 114 -7.69 -7.15 -2.56
CA ILE A 114 -8.10 -6.69 -3.89
C ILE A 114 -7.19 -7.30 -4.96
N SER A 115 -5.88 -7.31 -4.74
CA SER A 115 -4.91 -7.85 -5.70
C SER A 115 -5.12 -9.33 -5.95
N ASP A 116 -5.35 -10.11 -4.90
CA ASP A 116 -5.59 -11.54 -4.99
C ASP A 116 -6.91 -11.82 -5.70
N THR A 117 -7.96 -11.06 -5.40
CA THR A 117 -9.23 -11.16 -6.12
C THR A 117 -9.08 -10.87 -7.63
N LEU A 118 -8.24 -9.89 -8.00
CA LEU A 118 -7.97 -9.58 -9.40
C LEU A 118 -7.12 -10.65 -10.09
N LEU A 119 -6.04 -11.09 -9.45
CA LEU A 119 -5.05 -11.98 -10.07
C LEU A 119 -5.48 -13.45 -10.06
N GLU A 120 -6.15 -13.91 -9.00
CA GLU A 120 -6.49 -15.32 -8.84
C GLU A 120 -7.88 -15.64 -9.39
N ARG A 121 -8.82 -14.68 -9.39
CA ARG A 121 -10.22 -14.92 -9.77
C ARG A 121 -10.63 -14.21 -11.05
N LEU A 122 -10.18 -12.97 -11.27
CA LEU A 122 -10.64 -12.15 -12.41
C LEU A 122 -9.74 -12.28 -13.66
N GLU A 123 -8.42 -12.34 -13.48
CA GLU A 123 -7.44 -12.49 -14.57
C GLU A 123 -7.66 -13.78 -15.39
N PRO A 124 -7.90 -14.97 -14.78
CA PRO A 124 -8.10 -16.20 -15.54
C PRO A 124 -9.33 -16.14 -16.46
N LEU A 125 -10.34 -15.33 -16.13
CA LEU A 125 -11.53 -15.12 -16.96
C LEU A 125 -11.24 -14.29 -18.21
N THR A 126 -10.09 -13.60 -18.27
CA THR A 126 -9.63 -12.82 -19.43
C THR A 126 -8.68 -13.56 -20.34
N SER A 127 -8.03 -14.63 -19.86
CA SER A 127 -6.97 -15.38 -20.55
C SER A 127 -7.47 -16.30 -21.69
N SER A 128 -8.79 -16.37 -21.93
CA SER A 128 -9.41 -17.33 -22.87
C SER A 128 -9.08 -17.11 -24.35
N LYS A 129 -8.46 -16.00 -24.74
CA LYS A 129 -8.08 -15.76 -26.13
C LYS A 129 -6.68 -15.19 -26.20
N LYS A 130 -5.77 -16.00 -26.77
CA LYS A 130 -4.38 -15.69 -27.16
C LYS A 130 -4.37 -14.58 -28.22
N THR A 131 -4.86 -13.41 -27.85
CA THR A 131 -4.93 -12.22 -28.67
C THR A 131 -3.77 -11.37 -28.20
N GLN A 132 -2.62 -11.57 -28.87
CA GLN A 132 -1.44 -10.71 -28.88
C GLN A 132 -1.50 -9.57 -27.86
N ILE A 133 -1.30 -9.88 -26.58
CA ILE A 133 -1.44 -8.90 -25.50
C ILE A 133 -0.22 -7.99 -25.62
N SER A 134 -0.45 -6.68 -25.51
CA SER A 134 0.61 -5.69 -25.36
C SER A 134 1.55 -6.14 -24.23
N ASN A 135 2.84 -6.34 -24.53
CA ASN A 135 3.87 -6.80 -23.58
C ASN A 135 3.81 -6.06 -22.23
N THR A 136 3.32 -4.82 -22.21
CA THR A 136 3.18 -3.95 -21.05
C THR A 136 2.15 -4.43 -20.00
N ALA A 137 1.07 -5.09 -20.42
CA ALA A 137 0.02 -5.54 -19.48
C ALA A 137 0.46 -6.78 -18.70
N GLU A 138 1.11 -7.73 -19.38
CA GLU A 138 1.71 -8.91 -18.74
C GLU A 138 2.85 -8.50 -17.80
N GLU A 139 3.65 -7.52 -18.21
CA GLU A 139 4.71 -6.94 -17.36
C GLU A 139 4.14 -6.30 -16.09
N SER A 140 3.02 -5.57 -16.19
CA SER A 140 2.38 -4.93 -15.02
C SER A 140 1.80 -5.96 -14.04
N VAL A 141 1.23 -7.06 -14.55
CA VAL A 141 0.78 -8.19 -13.73
C VAL A 141 1.95 -8.86 -13.02
N GLN A 142 3.06 -9.09 -13.72
CA GLN A 142 4.24 -9.70 -13.11
C GLN A 142 4.83 -8.79 -12.02
N LYS A 143 4.99 -7.49 -12.31
CA LYS A 143 5.43 -6.50 -11.30
C LYS A 143 4.51 -6.47 -10.08
N LEU A 144 3.19 -6.57 -10.28
CA LEU A 144 2.25 -6.63 -9.16
C LEU A 144 2.49 -7.87 -8.30
N LYS A 145 2.71 -9.04 -8.90
CA LYS A 145 3.05 -10.28 -8.18
C LYS A 145 4.34 -10.14 -7.39
N ASP A 146 5.40 -9.60 -8.00
CA ASP A 146 6.69 -9.41 -7.34
C ASP A 146 6.56 -8.47 -6.13
N VAL A 147 5.77 -7.40 -6.26
CA VAL A 147 5.49 -6.48 -5.14
C VAL A 147 4.65 -7.15 -4.05
N LEU A 148 3.66 -7.98 -4.40
CA LEU A 148 2.87 -8.73 -3.42
C LEU A 148 3.72 -9.72 -2.62
N GLU A 149 4.68 -10.38 -3.25
CA GLU A 149 5.60 -11.29 -2.56
C GLU A 149 6.47 -10.54 -1.53
N ALA A 150 6.98 -9.37 -1.91
CA ALA A 150 7.72 -8.51 -1.00
C ALA A 150 6.84 -8.00 0.17
N VAL A 151 5.59 -7.63 -0.11
CA VAL A 151 4.61 -7.20 0.89
C VAL A 151 4.28 -8.32 1.87
N ARG A 152 4.01 -9.53 1.38
CA ARG A 152 3.68 -10.68 2.23
C ARG A 152 4.85 -11.05 3.14
N SER A 153 6.06 -11.04 2.60
CA SER A 153 7.29 -11.25 3.37
C SER A 153 7.46 -10.24 4.51
N ASP A 154 7.11 -8.97 4.26
CA ASP A 154 7.13 -7.89 5.26
C ASP A 154 6.02 -8.04 6.32
N LEU A 155 4.82 -8.51 5.92
CA LEU A 155 3.71 -8.79 6.86
C LEU A 155 4.00 -9.99 7.77
N ASP A 156 4.65 -11.05 7.25
CA ASP A 156 4.94 -12.28 8.00
C ASP A 156 6.02 -12.08 9.08
N GLN A 157 6.94 -11.13 8.88
CA GLN A 157 7.88 -10.68 9.93
C GLN A 157 7.14 -10.02 11.11
N ASP A 158 5.91 -9.55 10.85
CA ASP A 158 5.14 -8.68 11.73
C ASP A 158 3.90 -9.35 12.34
N ALA A 159 3.63 -10.62 12.01
CA ALA A 159 2.49 -11.38 12.48
C ALA A 159 2.91 -12.77 12.97
N SER A 160 2.49 -13.14 14.18
CA SER A 160 2.46 -14.53 14.60
C SER A 160 1.47 -15.27 13.69
N SER A 161 1.99 -15.96 12.66
CA SER A 161 1.35 -16.99 11.82
C SER A 161 -0.19 -16.93 11.80
N SER A 162 -0.75 -16.19 10.85
CA SER A 162 -2.15 -16.38 10.47
C SER A 162 -2.18 -17.10 9.12
N ASP A 163 -2.46 -18.41 9.18
CA ASP A 163 -2.68 -19.26 8.02
C ASP A 163 -3.99 -18.82 7.32
N GLY A 164 -3.84 -17.93 6.35
CA GLY A 164 -4.93 -17.30 5.60
C GLY A 164 -4.97 -17.79 4.16
N SER A 165 -4.78 -19.08 3.93
CA SER A 165 -5.04 -19.70 2.62
C SER A 165 -6.56 -19.71 2.37
N SER A 166 -7.11 -18.64 1.80
CA SER A 166 -8.49 -18.63 1.31
C SER A 166 -8.54 -19.39 -0.02
N TYR A 167 -8.97 -20.66 0.05
CA TYR A 167 -9.30 -21.45 -1.12
C TYR A 167 -10.51 -20.82 -1.81
N TYR A 168 -10.27 -20.07 -2.89
CA TYR A 168 -11.35 -19.54 -3.73
C TYR A 168 -11.94 -20.68 -4.57
N GLY A 169 -13.25 -20.87 -4.47
CA GLY A 169 -13.97 -21.87 -5.25
C GLY A 169 -14.14 -21.42 -6.71
N SER A 170 -15.05 -22.09 -7.44
CA SER A 170 -15.49 -21.60 -8.75
C SER A 170 -16.46 -20.43 -8.55
N ASP A 171 -15.93 -19.29 -8.12
CA ASP A 171 -16.75 -18.15 -7.72
C ASP A 171 -17.41 -17.52 -8.95
N SER A 172 -18.66 -17.09 -8.75
CA SER A 172 -19.38 -16.40 -9.81
C SER A 172 -18.81 -14.99 -10.01
N LEU A 173 -18.93 -14.45 -11.23
CA LEU A 173 -18.47 -13.08 -11.50
C LEU A 173 -19.20 -12.03 -10.64
N GLU A 174 -20.43 -12.32 -10.20
CA GLU A 174 -21.20 -11.49 -9.28
C GLU A 174 -20.61 -11.49 -7.86
N GLU A 175 -20.13 -12.64 -7.40
CA GLU A 175 -19.44 -12.79 -6.12
C GLU A 175 -18.11 -12.04 -6.13
N ILE A 176 -17.31 -12.21 -7.19
CA ILE A 176 -16.07 -11.45 -7.38
C ILE A 176 -16.33 -9.94 -7.34
N THR A 177 -17.41 -9.45 -7.98
CA THR A 177 -17.74 -8.02 -7.92
C THR A 177 -18.13 -7.53 -6.53
N LYS A 178 -18.83 -8.37 -5.73
CA LYS A 178 -19.23 -8.01 -4.36
C LYS A 178 -18.03 -7.98 -3.42
N ASP A 179 -17.07 -8.87 -3.62
CA ASP A 179 -15.85 -8.89 -2.81
C ASP A 179 -15.02 -7.63 -3.11
N LEU A 180 -14.83 -7.28 -4.39
CA LEU A 180 -14.18 -6.03 -4.79
C LEU A 180 -14.92 -4.79 -4.29
N GLU A 181 -16.25 -4.81 -4.29
CA GLU A 181 -17.04 -3.72 -3.70
C GLU A 181 -16.81 -3.60 -2.19
N THR A 182 -16.80 -4.72 -1.47
CA THR A 182 -16.56 -4.76 -0.03
C THR A 182 -15.16 -4.26 0.33
N ASP A 183 -14.14 -4.69 -0.40
CA ASP A 183 -12.76 -4.28 -0.15
C ASP A 183 -12.56 -2.79 -0.45
N THR A 184 -13.10 -2.30 -1.57
CA THR A 184 -12.99 -0.88 -1.92
C THR A 184 -13.79 0.04 -1.00
N LEU A 185 -14.95 -0.42 -0.48
CA LEU A 185 -15.66 0.29 0.59
C LEU A 185 -14.90 0.26 1.91
N SER A 186 -14.21 -0.84 2.22
CA SER A 186 -13.37 -0.95 3.42
C SER A 186 -12.24 0.08 3.39
N LEU A 187 -11.60 0.29 2.23
CA LEU A 187 -10.60 1.35 2.05
C LEU A 187 -11.16 2.74 2.33
N MET A 188 -12.34 3.06 1.79
CA MET A 188 -13.02 4.33 2.06
C MET A 188 -13.37 4.47 3.55
N GLY A 189 -13.63 3.37 4.25
CA GLY A 189 -13.86 3.36 5.70
C GLY A 189 -12.61 3.66 6.54
N LEU A 190 -11.41 3.62 5.97
CA LEU A 190 -10.16 3.92 6.68
C LEU A 190 -9.96 5.42 6.93
N ASP A 191 -10.86 6.30 6.47
CA ASP A 191 -10.78 7.75 6.63
C ASP A 191 -10.45 8.18 8.06
N ALA A 192 -11.10 7.57 9.06
CA ALA A 192 -10.85 7.88 10.46
C ALA A 192 -9.40 7.59 10.88
N LEU A 193 -8.75 6.59 10.30
CA LEU A 193 -7.34 6.26 10.61
C LEU A 193 -6.37 7.28 10.00
N PHE A 194 -6.67 7.80 8.80
CA PHE A 194 -5.87 8.85 8.16
C PHE A 194 -6.03 10.21 8.86
N GLN A 195 -7.24 10.56 9.30
CA GLN A 195 -7.48 11.79 10.07
C GLN A 195 -6.72 11.79 11.40
N ASN A 196 -6.71 10.65 12.11
CA ASN A 196 -5.98 10.51 13.37
C ASN A 196 -4.45 10.63 13.20
N SER A 197 -3.87 10.16 12.09
CA SER A 197 -2.43 10.33 11.85
C SER A 197 -2.03 11.79 11.58
N ASP A 198 -2.92 12.55 10.94
CA ASP A 198 -2.72 13.98 10.67
C ASP A 198 -2.85 14.84 11.93
N GLU A 199 -3.80 14.53 12.81
CA GLU A 199 -3.94 15.23 14.10
C GLU A 199 -2.75 14.98 15.03
N ILE A 200 -2.22 13.74 15.08
CA ILE A 200 -1.00 13.43 15.83
C ILE A 200 0.19 14.20 15.26
N SER A 201 0.28 14.32 13.93
CA SER A 201 1.36 15.07 13.26
C SER A 201 1.26 16.59 13.48
N LYS A 202 0.05 17.16 13.53
CA LYS A 202 -0.18 18.57 13.90
C LYS A 202 0.12 18.83 15.37
N SER A 203 -0.31 17.94 16.27
CA SER A 203 -0.10 18.08 17.72
C SER A 203 1.39 18.02 18.09
N ARG A 204 2.19 17.16 17.44
CA ARG A 204 3.65 17.14 17.65
C ARG A 204 4.36 18.39 17.14
N LYS A 205 3.87 19.01 16.06
CA LYS A 205 4.40 20.31 15.59
C LYS A 205 4.10 21.43 16.57
N PHE A 206 2.94 21.38 17.24
CA PHE A 206 2.57 22.35 18.27
C PHE A 206 3.42 22.20 19.54
N PHE A 207 3.60 20.97 20.03
CA PHE A 207 4.46 20.71 21.20
C PHE A 207 5.96 20.93 20.94
N GLY A 208 6.41 20.86 19.68
CA GLY A 208 7.81 21.15 19.33
C GLY A 208 8.18 22.63 19.32
N PHE A 209 7.20 23.54 19.25
CA PHE A 209 7.45 24.99 19.27
C PHE A 209 7.41 25.60 20.68
N GLU A 210 6.67 25.01 21.62
CA GLU A 210 6.60 25.54 22.99
C GLU A 210 7.86 25.27 23.82
N THR A 211 8.66 24.26 23.49
CA THR A 211 9.89 23.94 24.23
C THR A 211 11.09 24.83 23.86
N LEU A 212 10.99 25.66 22.82
CA LEU A 212 12.06 26.59 22.41
C LEU A 212 11.86 28.04 22.88
N GLN A 213 10.74 28.36 23.55
CA GLN A 213 10.49 29.70 24.08
C GLN A 213 10.83 29.89 25.57
N SER A 214 11.39 28.87 26.24
CA SER A 214 11.79 28.95 27.66
C SER A 214 13.31 28.93 27.91
N VAL A 215 14.14 29.10 26.88
CA VAL A 215 15.62 29.14 27.01
C VAL A 215 16.25 30.35 26.29
N LEU A 216 15.54 31.46 26.23
CA LEU A 216 16.12 32.80 25.97
C LEU A 216 15.74 33.72 27.13
#